data_AF-A0A7S1HJ23-F1
#
_entry.id   AF-A0A7S1HJ23-F1
#
_cell.length_a   1.000
_cell.length_b   1.000
_cell.length_c   1.000
_cell.angle_alpha   90.00
_cell.angle_beta   90.00
_cell.angle_gamma   90.00
#
_symmetry.space_group_name_H-M   'P 1'
#
loop_
_entity.id
_entity.type
_entity.pdbx_description
1 polymer ?
#
loop_
_entity_poly.entity_id
_entity_poly.type
_entity_poly.pdbx_seq_one_letter_code
_entity_poly.pdbx_strand_id
1 'polypeptide(L)'
;TSATLGDDEGLSWFTEPAGLTGAEVLRVGSPFDYPAHARLYVPRGFPKPSEPEHPASVALLASRLARALGGRTFVLTTTLRNLQTVADALRERFEAAGDAITVLQQGAAPKRVLLQRFVDNPAAVL
;
A
#
# COMPACT_ATOMS: atom_id res chain seq x y z
N THR A 1 12.99 18.41 -7.65
CA THR A 1 11.51 18.43 -7.60
C THR A 1 11.02 17.07 -7.12
N SER A 2 9.94 17.01 -6.34
CA SER A 2 9.33 15.77 -5.84
C SER A 2 7.90 16.04 -5.36
N ALA A 3 7.07 15.00 -5.30
CA ALA A 3 5.66 15.08 -4.89
C ALA A 3 5.44 15.00 -3.37
N THR A 4 6.47 14.68 -2.58
CA THR A 4 6.34 14.37 -1.15
C THR A 4 7.43 15.02 -0.28
N LEU A 5 7.79 16.27 -0.57
CA LEU A 5 8.83 16.99 0.18
C LEU A 5 8.33 17.62 1.50
N GLY A 6 7.02 17.69 1.69
CA GLY A 6 6.39 18.34 2.84
C GLY A 6 5.00 18.85 2.49
N ASP A 7 4.32 19.38 3.49
CA ASP A 7 2.97 19.92 3.40
C ASP A 7 2.89 21.40 3.80
N ASP A 8 3.92 21.96 4.43
CA ASP A 8 4.04 23.38 4.72
C ASP A 8 4.52 24.18 3.50
N GLU A 9 4.32 25.51 3.53
CA GLU A 9 4.67 26.39 2.40
C GLU A 9 6.19 26.43 2.13
N GLY A 10 7.01 26.31 3.18
CA GLY A 10 8.47 26.35 3.08
C GLY A 10 9.12 24.99 2.81
N LEU A 11 8.32 23.91 2.79
CA LEU A 11 8.79 22.52 2.76
C LEU A 11 9.89 22.29 3.80
N SER A 12 9.71 22.87 4.99
CA SER A 12 10.73 22.99 6.05
C SER A 12 11.31 21.65 6.48
N TRP A 13 10.47 20.60 6.50
CA TRP A 13 10.90 19.23 6.76
C TRP A 13 12.04 18.74 5.84
N PHE A 14 12.05 19.20 4.58
CA PHE A 14 13.11 18.88 3.62
C PHE A 14 14.20 19.95 3.56
N THR A 15 13.83 21.23 3.55
CA THR A 15 14.77 22.32 3.29
C THR A 15 15.73 22.55 4.45
N GLU A 16 15.29 22.43 5.72
CA GLU A 16 16.17 22.66 6.87
C GLU A 16 17.24 21.57 7.01
N PRO A 17 16.91 20.25 7.03
CA PRO A 17 17.93 19.22 7.17
C PRO A 17 18.89 19.16 5.98
N ALA A 18 18.46 19.62 4.81
CA ALA A 18 19.29 19.73 3.61
C ALA A 18 20.15 21.01 3.55
N GLY A 19 20.00 21.93 4.51
CA GLY A 19 20.73 23.21 4.53
C GLY A 19 20.29 24.21 3.44
N LEU A 20 19.08 24.06 2.91
CA LEU A 20 18.53 24.83 1.78
C LEU A 20 17.74 26.06 2.24
N THR A 21 18.25 26.79 3.23
CA THR A 21 17.54 27.90 3.88
C THR A 21 17.28 29.12 2.97
N GLY A 22 18.02 29.26 1.87
CA GLY A 22 17.82 30.31 0.86
C GLY A 22 17.22 29.81 -0.46
N ALA A 23 16.71 28.58 -0.50
CA ALA A 23 16.15 28.03 -1.74
C ALA A 23 14.82 28.70 -2.10
N GLU A 24 14.60 28.92 -3.40
CA GLU A 24 13.29 29.28 -3.91
C GLU A 24 12.38 28.04 -3.84
N VAL A 25 11.26 28.17 -3.13
CA VAL A 25 10.30 27.09 -2.91
C VAL A 25 9.04 27.34 -3.71
N LEU A 26 8.67 26.37 -4.55
CA LEU A 26 7.38 26.33 -5.23
C LEU A 26 6.65 25.06 -4.84
N ARG A 27 5.53 25.22 -4.13
CA ARG A 27 4.59 24.14 -3.84
C ARG A 27 3.43 24.18 -4.82
N VAL A 28 3.32 23.13 -5.62
CA VAL A 28 2.20 22.93 -6.54
C VAL A 28 1.20 21.97 -5.89
N GLY A 29 -0.05 22.39 -5.77
CA GLY A 29 -1.12 21.55 -5.25
C GLY A 29 -1.45 20.37 -6.17
N SER A 30 -2.11 19.36 -5.61
CA SER A 30 -2.60 18.22 -6.40
C SER A 30 -3.71 18.66 -7.36
N PRO A 31 -3.67 18.27 -8.65
CA PRO A 31 -4.75 18.55 -9.60
C PRO A 31 -5.94 17.59 -9.46
N PHE A 32 -5.85 16.56 -8.62
CA PHE A 32 -6.87 15.50 -8.51
C PHE A 32 -8.01 15.82 -7.53
N ASP A 33 -9.24 15.45 -7.91
CA ASP A 33 -10.44 15.50 -7.07
C ASP A 33 -10.52 14.27 -6.15
N TYR A 34 -9.82 14.34 -5.00
CA TYR A 34 -9.86 13.28 -3.99
C TYR A 34 -11.26 13.01 -3.43
N PRO A 35 -12.10 14.03 -3.12
CA PRO A 35 -13.47 13.79 -2.69
C PRO A 35 -14.30 12.94 -3.67
N ALA A 36 -14.12 13.11 -4.98
CA ALA A 36 -14.80 12.28 -5.97
C ALA A 36 -14.17 10.89 -6.14
N HIS A 37 -12.84 10.78 -6.04
CA HIS A 37 -12.10 9.59 -6.49
C HIS A 37 -11.42 8.76 -5.40
N ALA A 38 -11.43 9.19 -4.14
CA ALA A 38 -10.76 8.49 -3.05
C ALA A 38 -11.64 8.37 -1.80
N ARG A 39 -11.45 7.30 -1.04
CA ARG A 39 -12.07 7.09 0.27
C ARG A 39 -11.00 6.62 1.25
N LEU A 40 -11.07 7.13 2.47
CA LEU A 40 -10.22 6.68 3.58
C LEU A 40 -11.07 5.86 4.55
N TYR A 41 -10.58 4.67 4.88
CA TYR A 41 -11.20 3.80 5.87
C TYR A 41 -10.18 3.43 6.95
N VAL A 42 -10.52 3.69 8.21
CA VAL A 42 -9.73 3.31 9.37
C VAL A 42 -10.53 2.30 10.18
N PRO A 43 -10.12 1.02 10.23
CA PRO A 43 -10.87 0.00 10.98
C PRO A 43 -10.84 0.29 12.48
N ARG A 44 -12.00 0.18 13.13
CA ARG A 44 -12.12 0.30 14.59
C ARG A 44 -11.68 -1.00 15.27
N GLY A 45 -10.96 -0.88 16.38
CA GLY A 45 -10.53 -2.05 17.18
C GLY A 45 -9.55 -2.96 16.45
N PHE A 46 -8.75 -2.42 15.53
CA PHE A 46 -7.73 -3.19 14.82
C PHE A 46 -6.51 -3.42 15.73
N PRO A 47 -5.87 -4.60 15.73
CA PRO A 47 -4.67 -4.85 16.52
C PRO A 47 -3.57 -3.83 16.22
N LYS A 48 -2.71 -3.51 17.18
CA LYS A 48 -1.54 -2.66 16.91
C LYS A 48 -0.47 -3.44 16.15
N PRO A 49 0.41 -2.78 15.37
CA PRO A 49 1.49 -3.44 14.64
C PRO A 49 2.42 -4.33 15.48
N SER A 50 2.54 -4.05 16.79
CA SER A 50 3.33 -4.83 17.75
C SER A 50 2.63 -6.10 18.27
N GLU A 51 1.32 -6.24 18.02
CA GLU A 51 0.54 -7.37 18.51
C GLU A 51 0.65 -8.58 17.56
N PRO A 52 0.74 -9.82 18.08
CA PRO A 52 0.89 -11.02 17.26
C PRO A 52 -0.22 -11.23 16.22
N GLU A 53 -1.44 -10.79 16.54
CA GLU A 53 -2.63 -10.95 15.69
C GLU A 53 -2.70 -9.97 14.52
N HIS A 54 -1.82 -8.96 14.50
CA HIS A 54 -1.87 -7.90 13.50
C HIS A 54 -1.72 -8.41 12.05
N PRO A 55 -0.70 -9.21 11.69
CA PRO A 55 -0.56 -9.68 10.31
C PRO A 55 -1.75 -10.52 9.83
N ALA A 56 -2.29 -11.39 10.69
CA ALA A 56 -3.46 -12.21 10.37
C ALA A 56 -4.72 -11.35 10.16
N SER A 57 -4.89 -10.31 10.98
CA SER A 57 -5.98 -9.34 10.86
C SER A 57 -5.87 -8.49 9.60
N VAL A 58 -4.66 -8.10 9.20
CA VAL A 58 -4.38 -7.42 7.92
C VAL A 58 -4.74 -8.32 6.76
N ALA A 59 -4.29 -9.57 6.76
CA ALA A 59 -4.61 -10.53 5.70
C ALA A 59 -6.12 -10.77 5.58
N LEU A 60 -6.84 -10.88 6.72
CA LEU A 60 -8.29 -11.03 6.73
C LEU A 60 -8.98 -9.81 6.09
N LEU A 61 -8.66 -8.59 6.54
CA LEU A 61 -9.25 -7.38 6.00
C LEU A 61 -8.91 -7.19 4.51
N ALA A 62 -7.63 -7.35 4.15
CA ALA A 62 -7.18 -7.24 2.76
C ALA A 62 -7.86 -8.27 1.86
N SER A 63 -8.05 -9.52 2.30
CA SER A 63 -8.74 -10.54 1.50
C SER A 63 -10.20 -10.17 1.21
N ARG A 64 -10.89 -9.51 2.16
CA ARG A 64 -12.28 -9.08 2.00
C ARG A 64 -12.37 -7.91 1.01
N LEU A 65 -11.47 -6.93 1.14
CA LEU A 65 -11.42 -5.78 0.25
C LEU A 65 -11.01 -6.19 -1.17
N ALA A 66 -9.98 -7.02 -1.31
CA ALA A 66 -9.54 -7.54 -2.60
C ALA A 66 -10.65 -8.32 -3.30
N ARG A 67 -11.42 -9.15 -2.58
CA ARG A 67 -12.60 -9.82 -3.17
C ARG A 67 -13.65 -8.84 -3.66
N ALA A 68 -13.98 -7.83 -2.86
CA ALA A 68 -14.96 -6.80 -3.25
C ALA A 68 -14.51 -6.00 -4.49
N LEU A 69 -13.21 -5.85 -4.70
CA LEU A 69 -12.60 -5.17 -5.85
C LEU A 69 -12.24 -6.12 -7.01
N GLY A 70 -12.47 -7.43 -6.87
CA GLY A 70 -12.04 -8.44 -7.82
C GLY A 70 -10.52 -8.45 -8.07
N GLY A 71 -9.72 -8.29 -7.01
CA GLY A 71 -8.27 -8.06 -7.05
C GLY A 71 -7.92 -6.58 -6.90
N ARG A 72 -7.06 -6.05 -7.79
CA ARG A 72 -6.64 -4.63 -7.87
C ARG A 72 -6.23 -4.02 -6.53
N THR A 73 -5.56 -4.81 -5.69
CA THR A 73 -5.23 -4.38 -4.32
C THR A 73 -3.72 -4.40 -4.13
N PHE A 74 -3.20 -3.34 -3.51
CA PHE A 74 -1.81 -3.25 -3.10
C PHE A 74 -1.74 -3.26 -1.57
N VAL A 75 -0.98 -4.20 -0.99
CA VAL A 75 -0.87 -4.36 0.47
C VAL A 75 0.53 -3.97 0.93
N LEU A 76 0.62 -2.79 1.55
CA LEU A 76 1.88 -2.26 2.06
C LEU A 76 2.11 -2.70 3.51
N THR A 77 3.24 -3.36 3.75
CA THR A 77 3.68 -3.77 5.09
C THR A 77 4.99 -3.08 5.47
N THR A 78 5.20 -2.82 6.76
CA THR A 78 6.40 -2.15 7.27
C THR A 78 7.62 -3.05 7.42
N THR A 79 7.46 -4.38 7.36
CA THR A 79 8.57 -5.34 7.50
C THR A 79 8.43 -6.51 6.53
N LEU A 80 9.55 -7.09 6.09
CA LEU A 80 9.56 -8.28 5.24
C LEU A 80 8.95 -9.52 5.92
N ARG A 81 9.07 -9.61 7.26
CA ARG A 81 8.44 -10.67 8.04
C ARG A 81 6.91 -10.60 7.91
N ASN A 82 6.33 -9.42 8.15
CA ASN A 82 4.88 -9.24 8.02
C ASN A 82 4.42 -9.45 6.58
N LEU A 83 5.22 -9.03 5.59
CA LEU A 83 4.93 -9.26 4.18
C LEU A 83 4.75 -10.75 3.88
N GLN A 84 5.70 -11.59 4.29
CA GLN A 84 5.63 -13.03 4.09
C GLN A 84 4.38 -13.62 4.76
N THR A 85 4.16 -13.32 6.04
CA THR A 85 3.01 -13.83 6.80
C THR A 85 1.67 -13.40 6.18
N VAL A 86 1.54 -12.15 5.74
CA VAL A 86 0.32 -11.66 5.10
C VAL A 86 0.11 -12.30 3.72
N ALA A 87 1.17 -12.45 2.93
CA ALA A 87 1.09 -13.07 1.60
C ALA A 87 0.66 -14.54 1.68
N ASP A 88 1.24 -15.32 2.61
CA ASP A 88 0.87 -16.72 2.84
C ASP A 88 -0.59 -16.84 3.28
N ALA A 89 -0.98 -16.04 4.28
CA ALA A 89 -2.35 -16.00 4.79
C ALA A 89 -3.39 -15.57 3.74
N LEU A 90 -3.01 -14.72 2.78
CA LEU A 90 -3.86 -14.33 1.65
C LEU A 90 -4.03 -15.49 0.66
N ARG A 91 -2.95 -16.19 0.29
CA ARG A 91 -3.03 -17.35 -0.62
C ARG A 91 -3.93 -18.43 -0.04
N GLU A 92 -3.73 -18.81 1.21
CA GLU A 92 -4.58 -19.80 1.90
C GLU A 92 -6.06 -19.39 1.88
N ARG A 93 -6.36 -18.10 2.10
CA ARG A 93 -7.74 -17.59 2.11
C ARG A 93 -8.39 -17.64 0.73
N PHE A 94 -7.65 -17.26 -0.31
CA PHE A 94 -8.16 -17.27 -1.68
C PHE A 94 -8.32 -18.70 -2.20
N GLU A 95 -7.35 -19.58 -1.92
CA GLU A 95 -7.44 -21.01 -2.25
C GLU A 95 -8.62 -21.69 -1.55
N ALA A 96 -8.78 -21.48 -0.24
CA ALA A 96 -9.89 -22.05 0.53
C ALA A 96 -11.28 -21.55 0.07
N ALA A 97 -11.35 -20.34 -0.49
CA ALA A 97 -12.57 -19.76 -1.04
C ALA A 97 -12.81 -20.09 -2.52
N GLY A 98 -11.83 -20.69 -3.22
CA GLY A 98 -11.89 -20.90 -4.67
C GLY A 98 -11.78 -19.61 -5.49
N ASP A 99 -11.21 -18.55 -4.92
CA ASP A 99 -11.03 -17.27 -5.60
C ASP A 99 -9.93 -17.37 -6.66
N ALA A 100 -10.16 -16.78 -7.84
CA ALA A 100 -9.14 -16.69 -8.91
C ALA A 100 -8.12 -15.55 -8.68
N ILE A 101 -7.98 -15.05 -7.45
CA ILE A 101 -7.12 -13.90 -7.12
C ILE A 101 -5.68 -14.38 -6.88
N THR A 102 -4.74 -13.85 -7.68
CA THR A 102 -3.32 -14.19 -7.59
C THR A 102 -2.60 -13.27 -6.59
N VAL A 103 -1.81 -13.85 -5.67
CA VAL A 103 -0.94 -13.09 -4.77
C VAL A 103 0.46 -12.95 -5.38
N LEU A 104 0.85 -11.72 -5.71
CA LEU A 104 2.15 -11.34 -6.23
C LEU A 104 3.01 -10.83 -5.07
N GLN A 105 4.05 -11.56 -4.67
CA GLN A 105 4.84 -11.21 -3.50
C GLN A 105 6.14 -10.49 -3.89
N GLN A 106 6.45 -9.37 -3.24
CA GLN A 106 7.77 -8.73 -3.34
C GLN A 106 8.88 -9.73 -2.97
N GLY A 107 9.92 -9.80 -3.80
CA GLY A 107 11.04 -10.74 -3.64
C GLY A 107 10.89 -12.04 -4.43
N ALA A 108 9.68 -12.40 -4.87
CA ALA A 108 9.46 -13.61 -5.68
C ALA A 108 9.85 -13.44 -7.17
N ALA A 109 9.93 -12.20 -7.66
CA ALA A 109 10.39 -11.86 -8.99
C ALA A 109 10.92 -10.41 -9.03
N PRO A 110 11.64 -9.99 -10.08
CA PRO A 110 12.05 -8.60 -10.25
C PRO A 110 10.87 -7.63 -10.18
N LYS A 111 11.03 -6.48 -9.52
CA LYS A 111 9.96 -5.48 -9.31
C LYS A 111 9.19 -5.15 -10.59
N ARG A 112 9.90 -4.95 -11.70
CA ARG A 112 9.29 -4.65 -13.02
C ARG A 112 8.34 -5.77 -13.48
N VAL A 113 8.70 -7.03 -13.25
CA VAL A 113 7.88 -8.20 -13.62
C VAL A 113 6.64 -8.29 -12.74
N LEU A 114 6.78 -8.07 -11.42
CA LEU A 114 5.63 -8.06 -10.50
C LEU A 114 4.63 -6.97 -10.86
N LEU A 115 5.10 -5.75 -11.13
CA LEU A 115 4.24 -4.64 -11.54
C LEU A 115 3.55 -4.92 -12.87
N GLN A 116 4.27 -5.48 -13.84
CA GLN A 116 3.68 -5.85 -15.13
C GLN A 116 2.55 -6.88 -14.94
N ARG A 117 2.80 -7.95 -14.16
CA ARG A 117 1.77 -8.95 -13.84
C ARG A 117 0.56 -8.35 -13.12
N PHE A 118 0.77 -7.39 -12.24
CA PHE A 118 -0.32 -6.70 -11.53
C PHE A 118 -1.17 -5.85 -12.47
N VAL A 119 -0.55 -5.19 -13.46
CA VAL A 119 -1.27 -4.42 -14.49
C VAL A 119 -2.02 -5.34 -15.45
N ASP A 120 -1.39 -6.45 -15.87
CA ASP A 120 -1.95 -7.38 -16.86
C ASP A 120 -3.03 -8.31 -16.29
N ASN A 121 -2.98 -8.59 -14.99
CA ASN A 121 -3.96 -9.42 -14.29
C ASN A 121 -4.73 -8.59 -13.25
N PRO A 122 -5.95 -8.13 -13.58
CA PRO A 122 -6.74 -7.37 -12.63
C PRO A 122 -7.15 -8.17 -11.38
N ALA A 123 -7.24 -9.50 -11.48
CA ALA A 123 -7.47 -10.40 -10.36
C ALA A 123 -6.17 -10.69 -9.60
N ALA A 124 -5.48 -9.64 -9.16
CA ALA A 124 -4.23 -9.74 -8.42
C ALA A 124 -4.21 -8.88 -7.15
N VAL A 125 -3.46 -9.35 -6.16
CA VAL A 125 -2.99 -8.59 -4.99
C VAL A 125 -1.48 -8.54 -5.05
N LEU A 126 -0.90 -7.35 -4.88
CA LEU A 126 0.56 -7.13 -4.86
C LEU A 126 1.02 -6.63 -3.49
#